data_AF-A0A417CL00-F1
#
_entry.id   AF-A0A417CL00-F1
#
_cell.length_a   1.000
_cell.length_b   1.000
_cell.length_c   1.000
_cell.angle_alpha   90.00
_cell.angle_beta   90.00
_cell.angle_gamma   90.00
#
_symmetry.space_group_name_H-M   'P 1'
#
loop_
_entity.id
_entity.type
_entity.pdbx_description
1 polymer ?
#
loop_
_entity_poly.entity_id
_entity_poly.type
_entity_poly.pdbx_seq_one_letter_code
_entity_poly.pdbx_strand_id
1 'polypeptide(L)'
;MLARLHVIISSEKDNDINKVKEALIKINPLFSISPARPYAMIKDHSELFITFNIEQNQIQPLLDQLNNDWTGEIDSCQCYGFNTKMFDSLVYCLEFDIFN
;
A
#
# COMPACT_ATOMS: atom_id res chain seq x y z
N MET A 1 14.41 3.99 9.29
CA MET A 1 13.85 5.15 8.57
C MET A 1 12.34 5.10 8.69
N LEU A 2 11.65 6.24 8.67
CA LEU A 2 10.19 6.26 8.69
C LEU A 2 9.70 6.13 7.25
N ALA A 3 8.85 5.15 6.96
CA ALA A 3 8.24 4.96 5.66
C ALA A 3 6.73 5.17 5.71
N ARG A 4 6.16 5.51 4.56
CA ARG A 4 4.72 5.59 4.33
C ARG A 4 4.35 4.75 3.12
N LEU A 5 3.23 4.04 3.24
CA LEU A 5 2.52 3.44 2.12
C LEU A 5 1.14 4.10 2.00
N HIS A 6 0.85 4.73 0.87
CA HIS A 6 -0.50 5.14 0.49
C HIS A 6 -1.15 4.00 -0.28
N VAL A 7 -2.32 3.55 0.18
CA VAL A 7 -3.03 2.43 -0.42
C VAL A 7 -4.35 2.93 -0.96
N ILE A 8 -4.56 2.76 -2.26
CA ILE A 8 -5.83 3.05 -2.92
C ILE A 8 -6.52 1.72 -3.21
N ILE A 9 -7.75 1.56 -2.73
CA ILE A 9 -8.54 0.33 -2.82
C ILE A 9 -9.70 0.58 -3.76
N SER A 10 -9.92 -0.32 -4.73
CA SER A 10 -11.07 -0.33 -5.66
C SER A 10 -12.38 -0.79 -5.01
N SER A 11 -12.67 -0.28 -3.81
CA SER A 11 -13.94 -0.46 -3.10
C SER A 11 -14.05 0.55 -1.95
N GLU A 12 -15.28 0.94 -1.63
CA GLU A 12 -15.64 1.72 -0.43
C GLU A 12 -16.35 0.85 0.63
N LYS A 13 -16.54 -0.44 0.38
CA LYS A 13 -17.23 -1.34 1.32
C LYS A 13 -16.31 -1.70 2.47
N ASP A 14 -16.80 -1.56 3.71
CA ASP A 14 -16.04 -1.88 4.92
C ASP A 14 -15.45 -3.30 4.92
N ASN A 15 -16.20 -4.30 4.43
CA ASN A 15 -15.71 -5.68 4.36
C ASN A 15 -14.49 -5.82 3.43
N ASP A 16 -14.50 -5.14 2.29
CA ASP A 16 -13.41 -5.17 1.32
C ASP A 16 -12.18 -4.43 1.88
N ILE A 17 -12.40 -3.27 2.48
CA ILE A 17 -11.35 -2.47 3.13
C ILE A 17 -10.70 -3.28 4.27
N ASN A 18 -11.51 -3.91 5.12
CA ASN A 18 -11.01 -4.70 6.25
C ASN A 18 -10.20 -5.92 5.77
N LYS A 19 -10.63 -6.59 4.69
CA LYS A 19 -9.86 -7.67 4.08
C LYS A 19 -8.47 -7.20 3.61
N VAL A 20 -8.39 -6.04 2.95
CA VAL A 20 -7.10 -5.47 2.52
C VAL A 20 -6.23 -5.12 3.72
N LYS A 21 -6.80 -4.51 4.78
CA LYS A 21 -6.08 -4.23 6.04
C LYS A 21 -5.54 -5.49 6.69
N GLU A 22 -6.31 -6.57 6.74
CA GLU A 22 -5.86 -7.86 7.27
C GLU A 22 -4.71 -8.45 6.44
N ALA A 23 -4.76 -8.33 5.11
CA ALA A 23 -3.67 -8.76 4.23
C ALA A 23 -2.39 -7.96 4.48
N LEU A 24 -2.50 -6.64 4.64
CA LEU A 24 -1.37 -5.75 4.99
C LEU A 24 -0.75 -6.12 6.34
N ILE A 25 -1.55 -6.39 7.36
CA ILE A 25 -1.07 -6.80 8.68
C ILE A 25 -0.37 -8.17 8.63
N LYS A 26 -0.80 -9.09 7.75
CA LYS A 26 -0.11 -10.37 7.53
C LYS A 26 1.26 -10.19 6.89
N ILE A 27 1.43 -9.20 6.00
CA ILE A 27 2.71 -8.86 5.39
C ILE A 27 3.65 -8.25 6.43
N ASN A 28 3.16 -7.28 7.20
CA ASN A 28 3.93 -6.68 8.29
C ASN A 28 3.03 -6.31 9.48
N PRO A 29 3.17 -6.99 10.63
CA PRO A 29 2.35 -6.73 11.80
C PRO A 29 2.66 -5.39 12.48
N LEU A 30 3.74 -4.71 12.10
CA LEU A 30 4.14 -3.40 12.64
C LEU A 30 3.52 -2.22 11.87
N PHE A 31 2.72 -2.48 10.85
CA PHE A 31 2.02 -1.45 10.09
C PHE A 31 1.00 -0.70 10.96
N SER A 32 1.21 0.61 11.09
CA SER A 32 0.22 1.52 11.68
C SER A 32 -0.70 2.03 10.58
N ILE A 33 -1.91 1.51 10.51
CA ILE A 33 -2.87 1.78 9.44
C ILE A 33 -3.87 2.85 9.88
N SER A 34 -4.03 3.91 9.08
CA SER A 34 -5.02 4.96 9.31
C SER A 34 -6.46 4.46 9.11
N PRO A 35 -7.46 5.21 9.59
CA PRO A 35 -8.82 5.07 9.07
C PRO A 35 -8.82 5.18 7.54
N ALA A 36 -9.70 4.42 6.89
CA ALA A 36 -9.93 4.56 5.46
C ALA A 36 -10.93 5.69 5.21
N ARG A 37 -10.83 6.34 4.06
CA ARG A 37 -11.78 7.36 3.60
C ARG A 37 -12.03 7.22 2.10
N PRO A 38 -13.13 7.76 1.56
CA PRO A 38 -13.33 7.80 0.10
C PRO A 38 -12.16 8.50 -0.59
N TYR A 39 -11.71 7.94 -1.71
CA TYR A 39 -10.63 8.51 -2.50
C TYR A 39 -11.18 9.63 -3.37
N ALA A 40 -10.59 10.82 -3.24
CA ALA A 40 -11.16 12.02 -3.85
C ALA A 40 -11.11 12.02 -5.39
N MET A 41 -10.15 11.32 -6.00
CA MET A 41 -9.90 11.40 -7.45
C MET A 41 -10.68 10.35 -8.26
N ILE A 42 -11.07 9.23 -7.65
CA ILE A 42 -11.74 8.14 -8.35
C ILE A 42 -12.90 7.66 -7.48
N LYS A 43 -14.10 7.68 -8.06
CA LYS A 43 -15.33 7.23 -7.40
C LYS A 43 -15.26 5.74 -7.07
N ASP A 44 -15.97 5.33 -6.01
CA ASP A 44 -16.10 3.92 -5.59
C ASP A 44 -14.74 3.31 -5.20
N HIS A 45 -13.78 4.17 -4.82
CA HIS A 45 -12.48 3.81 -4.29
C HIS A 45 -12.29 4.43 -2.92
N SER A 46 -11.50 3.78 -2.08
CA SER A 46 -11.08 4.32 -0.79
C SER A 46 -9.57 4.46 -0.73
N GLU A 47 -9.10 5.30 0.18
CA GLU A 47 -7.69 5.44 0.48
C GLU A 47 -7.43 5.30 1.98
N LEU A 48 -6.23 4.80 2.29
CA LEU A 48 -5.67 4.81 3.63
C LEU A 48 -4.16 5.01 3.57
N PHE A 49 -3.58 5.42 4.68
CA PHE A 49 -2.14 5.52 4.84
C PHE A 49 -1.64 4.50 5.86
N ILE A 50 -0.44 3.99 5.62
CA ILE A 50 0.30 3.16 6.55
C ILE A 50 1.59 3.87 6.88
N THR A 51 1.96 3.91 8.15
CA THR A 51 3.29 4.36 8.59
C THR A 51 3.99 3.27 9.39
N PHE A 52 5.30 3.15 9.20
CA PHE A 52 6.11 2.14 9.87
C PHE A 52 7.60 2.49 9.80
N ASN A 53 8.38 1.90 10.70
CA ASN A 53 9.84 1.96 10.62
C ASN A 53 10.35 0.82 9.72
N ILE A 54 11.33 1.13 8.88
CA ILE A 54 11.97 0.16 7.99
C ILE A 54 13.49 0.37 7.95
N GLU A 55 14.24 -0.73 7.84
CA GLU A 55 15.68 -0.73 7.56
C GLU A 55 15.96 -0.80 6.06
N GLN A 56 17.11 -0.29 5.61
CA GLN A 56 17.42 -0.19 4.18
C GLN A 56 17.42 -1.55 3.45
N ASN A 57 17.90 -2.59 4.12
CA ASN A 57 17.91 -3.97 3.60
C ASN A 57 16.51 -4.63 3.56
N GLN A 58 15.50 -4.02 4.18
CA GLN A 58 14.11 -4.53 4.21
C GLN A 58 13.23 -3.90 3.14
N ILE A 59 13.67 -2.82 2.48
CA ILE A 59 12.87 -2.09 1.49
C ILE A 59 12.51 -2.99 0.31
N GLN A 60 13.52 -3.53 -0.40
CA GLN A 60 13.25 -4.37 -1.58
C GLN A 60 12.42 -5.62 -1.24
N PRO A 61 12.71 -6.40 -0.18
CA PRO A 61 11.87 -7.54 0.20
C PRO A 61 10.41 -7.19 0.53
N LEU A 62 10.15 -5.97 1.03
CA LEU A 62 8.80 -5.50 1.26
C LEU A 62 8.11 -5.10 -0.05
N LEU A 63 8.79 -4.34 -0.90
CA LEU A 63 8.27 -3.93 -2.20
C LEU A 63 7.92 -5.14 -3.06
N ASP A 64 8.78 -6.16 -3.10
CA ASP A 64 8.58 -7.42 -3.84
C ASP A 64 7.35 -8.22 -3.35
N GLN A 65 7.02 -8.12 -2.05
CA GLN A 65 5.81 -8.75 -1.49
C GLN A 65 4.54 -7.98 -1.84
N LEU A 66 4.63 -6.65 -1.96
CA LEU A 66 3.50 -5.79 -2.25
C LEU A 66 3.15 -5.77 -3.75
N ASN A 67 4.17 -5.71 -4.61
CA ASN A 67 4.01 -5.70 -6.05
C ASN A 67 5.31 -6.14 -6.77
N ASN A 68 5.19 -6.65 -8.00
CA ASN A 68 6.33 -7.09 -8.80
C ASN A 68 6.84 -6.04 -9.82
N ASP A 69 6.19 -4.88 -9.93
CA ASP A 69 6.53 -3.86 -10.93
C ASP A 69 6.29 -2.45 -10.35
N TRP A 70 7.37 -1.85 -9.84
CA TRP A 70 7.39 -0.51 -9.26
C TRP A 70 8.02 0.48 -10.23
N THR A 71 7.44 1.67 -10.33
CA THR A 71 7.97 2.80 -11.09
C THR A 71 8.46 3.88 -10.13
N GLY A 72 9.72 4.30 -10.28
CA GLY A 72 10.35 5.34 -9.46
C GLY A 72 11.63 4.85 -8.78
N GLU A 73 12.14 5.64 -7.85
CA GLU A 73 13.31 5.30 -7.03
C GLU A 73 12.88 4.46 -5.83
N ILE A 74 13.81 3.68 -5.27
CA ILE A 74 13.48 2.74 -4.18
C ILE A 74 12.96 3.43 -2.91
N ASP A 75 13.26 4.72 -2.72
CA ASP A 75 12.81 5.55 -1.61
C ASP A 75 11.56 6.41 -1.92
N SER A 76 11.13 6.46 -3.18
CA SER A 76 9.88 7.09 -3.62
C SER A 76 9.43 6.46 -4.94
N CYS A 77 8.53 5.48 -4.85
CA CYS A 77 8.03 4.72 -5.99
C CYS A 77 6.54 4.42 -5.87
N GLN A 78 5.92 4.07 -7.00
CA GLN A 78 4.51 3.72 -7.08
C GLN A 78 4.27 2.56 -8.04
N CYS A 79 3.14 1.88 -7.86
CA CYS A 79 2.68 0.84 -8.78
C CYS A 79 1.16 0.85 -8.90
N TYR A 80 0.66 0.39 -10.05
CA TYR A 80 -0.77 0.22 -10.30
C TYR A 80 -1.11 -1.27 -10.38
N GLY A 81 -2.27 -1.67 -9.89
CA GLY A 81 -2.76 -3.06 -9.94
C GLY A 81 -3.10 -3.55 -11.35
N PHE A 82 -3.09 -2.66 -12.35
CA PHE A 82 -3.37 -3.01 -13.73
C PHE A 82 -2.13 -3.65 -14.38
N ASN A 83 -2.25 -4.94 -14.77
CA ASN A 83 -1.19 -5.77 -15.37
C ASN A 83 -0.02 -6.16 -14.46
N THR A 84 -0.10 -5.88 -13.16
CA THR A 84 0.92 -6.27 -12.17
C THR A 84 0.42 -7.39 -11.26
N LYS A 85 1.33 -8.03 -10.54
CA LYS A 85 1.05 -8.98 -9.48
C LYS A 85 1.02 -8.23 -8.15
N MET A 86 -0.11 -7.57 -7.90
CA MET A 86 -0.41 -6.92 -6.63
C MET A 86 -0.71 -7.96 -5.54
N PHE A 87 -0.34 -7.66 -4.29
CA PHE A 87 -0.60 -8.56 -3.15
C PHE A 87 -2.10 -8.84 -2.89
N ASP A 88 -2.99 -7.91 -3.25
CA ASP A 88 -4.44 -8.11 -3.23
C ASP A 88 -5.08 -7.47 -4.48
N SER A 89 -6.02 -8.21 -5.09
CA SER A 89 -6.77 -7.78 -6.29
C SER A 89 -7.64 -6.53 -6.09
N LEU A 90 -7.94 -6.17 -4.85
CA LEU A 90 -8.72 -4.98 -4.52
C LEU A 90 -7.86 -3.71 -4.47
N VAL A 91 -6.54 -3.82 -4.51
CA VAL A 91 -5.65 -2.67 -4.47
C VAL A 91 -5.44 -2.12 -5.88
N TYR A 92 -5.86 -0.87 -6.06
CA TYR A 92 -5.74 -0.12 -7.30
C TYR A 92 -4.33 0.42 -7.51
N CYS A 93 -3.76 1.00 -6.47
CA CYS A 93 -2.48 1.70 -6.51
C CYS A 93 -1.81 1.65 -5.14
N LEU A 94 -0.47 1.61 -5.16
CA LEU A 94 0.37 1.83 -4.00
C LEU A 94 1.37 2.94 -4.31
N GLU A 95 1.58 3.83 -3.35
CA GLU A 95 2.67 4.80 -3.36
C GLU A 95 3.50 4.61 -2.09
N PHE A 96 4.80 4.41 -2.24
CA PHE A 96 5.74 4.16 -1.16
C PHE A 96 6.75 5.31 -1.09
N ASP A 97 6.91 5.89 0.09
CA ASP A 97 7.87 6.96 0.36
C ASP A 97 8.65 6.72 1.65
N ILE A 98 9.93 7.05 1.64
CA ILE A 98 10.78 7.12 2.83
C ILE A 98 11.01 8.58 3.22
N PHE A 99 10.74 8.90 4.48
CA PHE A 99 11.09 10.19 5.06
C PHE A 99 12.48 10.10 5.70
N ASN A 100 13.40 10.91 5.17
CA ASN A 100 14.75 11.12 5.70
C ASN A 100 14.77 12.27 6.71
#